data_AF-A0AAD5PVB9-F1
#
_entry.id   AF-A0AAD5PVB9-F1
#
_cell.length_a   1.000
_cell.length_b   1.000
_cell.length_c   1.000
_cell.angle_alpha   90.00
_cell.angle_beta   90.00
_cell.angle_gamma   90.00
#
_symmetry.space_group_name_H-M   'P 1'
#
loop_
_entity.id
_entity.type
_entity.pdbx_description
1 polymer ?
#
loop_
_entity_poly.entity_id
_entity_poly.type
_entity_poly.pdbx_seq_one_letter_code
_entity_poly.pdbx_strand_id
1 'polypeptide(L)'
;MLDTTLANLPSNSRQSAAVNAANSAAPSRSMVKLHEDYTTMIDPSALRLAMSYGKSGNTTKEMGKMVATIMEALWDKAFMASYSLSGRKAPSDMNDPIKKKLPAKPAIPADARNAIIQFTMKFRETKHNMRIPATTVNPLISQKLLTEHSSVKKALNNEESVDEAE
;
A
#
# COMPACT_ATOMS: atom_id res chain seq x y z
N MET A 1 -38.56 -57.07 -41.27
CA MET A 1 -37.17 -56.98 -40.75
C MET A 1 -36.68 -55.57 -41.05
N LEU A 2 -36.21 -54.87 -40.01
CA LEU A 2 -35.69 -53.49 -39.97
C LEU A 2 -36.75 -52.38 -39.86
N ASP A 3 -37.07 -52.02 -38.62
CA ASP A 3 -37.61 -50.72 -38.28
C ASP A 3 -36.70 -50.08 -37.21
N THR A 4 -36.27 -48.86 -37.51
CA THR A 4 -35.32 -48.03 -36.76
C THR A 4 -36.10 -47.14 -35.81
N THR A 5 -35.84 -47.19 -34.50
CA THR A 5 -36.35 -46.16 -33.57
C THR A 5 -35.33 -45.75 -32.50
N LEU A 6 -35.02 -44.45 -32.57
CA LEU A 6 -34.89 -43.46 -31.50
C LEU A 6 -33.91 -43.67 -30.33
N ALA A 7 -32.89 -42.82 -30.34
CA ALA A 7 -32.06 -42.47 -29.20
C ALA A 7 -32.89 -41.99 -28.01
N ASN A 8 -32.57 -42.50 -26.82
CA ASN A 8 -33.07 -41.97 -25.55
C ASN A 8 -31.86 -41.72 -24.63
N LEU A 9 -31.34 -40.50 -24.65
CA LEU A 9 -30.33 -40.02 -23.71
C LEU A 9 -31.05 -39.40 -22.50
N PRO A 10 -30.75 -39.82 -21.26
CA PRO A 10 -31.29 -39.14 -20.09
C PRO A 10 -30.73 -37.72 -19.96
N SER A 11 -31.63 -36.75 -19.87
CA SER A 11 -31.35 -35.34 -19.53
C SER A 11 -30.62 -35.25 -18.20
N ASN A 12 -29.33 -34.92 -18.25
CA ASN A 12 -28.52 -34.65 -17.07
C ASN A 12 -28.74 -33.20 -16.60
N SER A 13 -29.93 -32.90 -16.07
CA SER A 13 -30.22 -31.61 -15.41
C SER A 13 -29.70 -31.61 -13.96
N ARG A 14 -28.37 -31.72 -13.81
CA ARG A 14 -27.66 -31.50 -12.55
C ARG A 14 -26.54 -30.47 -12.75
N GLN A 15 -26.87 -29.30 -13.30
CA GLN A 15 -25.96 -28.16 -13.40
C GLN A 15 -26.70 -26.85 -13.13
N SER A 16 -27.29 -26.68 -11.93
CA SER A 16 -27.84 -25.35 -11.56
C SER A 16 -27.94 -25.05 -10.06
N ALA A 17 -27.33 -25.83 -9.18
CA ALA A 17 -27.44 -25.60 -7.73
C ALA A 17 -26.10 -25.34 -7.00
N ALA A 18 -24.96 -25.37 -7.71
CA ALA A 18 -23.63 -25.21 -7.12
C ALA A 18 -22.91 -23.88 -7.46
N VAL A 19 -23.61 -22.94 -8.10
CA VAL A 19 -23.01 -21.64 -8.49
C VAL A 19 -23.40 -20.45 -7.60
N ASN A 20 -24.28 -20.63 -6.62
CA ASN A 20 -24.76 -19.53 -5.77
C ASN A 20 -24.28 -19.56 -4.29
N ALA A 21 -23.28 -20.37 -3.95
CA ALA A 21 -22.71 -20.42 -2.60
C ALA A 21 -21.23 -20.02 -2.53
N ALA A 22 -20.70 -19.33 -3.55
CA ALA A 22 -19.38 -18.71 -3.51
C ALA A 22 -19.45 -17.22 -3.15
N ASN A 23 -20.48 -16.78 -2.41
CA ASN A 23 -20.32 -15.64 -1.49
C ASN A 23 -19.69 -16.17 -0.20
N SER A 24 -18.50 -16.76 -0.34
CA SER A 24 -17.60 -16.93 0.79
C SER A 24 -17.22 -15.52 1.20
N ALA A 25 -17.96 -14.94 2.14
CA ALA A 25 -17.49 -13.83 2.93
C ALA A 25 -16.04 -14.17 3.30
N ALA A 26 -15.10 -13.44 2.70
CA ALA A 26 -13.70 -13.62 3.01
C ALA A 26 -13.60 -13.60 4.54
N PRO A 27 -12.93 -14.58 5.19
CA PRO A 27 -12.82 -14.57 6.63
C PRO A 27 -12.37 -13.17 7.01
N SER A 28 -13.20 -12.46 7.78
CA SER A 28 -12.90 -11.14 8.32
C SER A 28 -11.58 -11.29 9.06
N ARG A 29 -10.47 -11.00 8.37
CA ARG A 29 -9.16 -11.10 8.97
C ARG A 29 -9.10 -9.91 9.89
N SER A 30 -9.24 -10.18 11.19
CA SER A 30 -9.03 -9.16 12.20
C SER A 30 -7.69 -8.49 11.94
N MET A 31 -7.70 -7.17 11.79
CA MET A 31 -6.46 -6.42 11.64
C MET A 31 -5.53 -6.71 12.82
N VAL A 32 -4.23 -6.56 12.60
CA VAL A 32 -3.20 -6.78 13.63
C VAL A 32 -2.44 -5.49 13.90
N LYS A 33 -1.94 -5.31 15.12
CA LYS A 33 -1.05 -4.19 15.43
C LYS A 33 0.23 -4.29 14.60
N LEU A 34 0.65 -3.17 14.00
CA LEU A 34 1.94 -3.09 13.32
C LEU A 34 3.11 -3.14 14.31
N HIS A 35 2.93 -2.54 15.49
CA HIS A 35 3.89 -2.58 16.59
C HIS A 35 3.14 -2.53 17.93
N GLU A 36 3.69 -3.15 18.97
CA GLU A 36 2.99 -3.35 20.26
C GLU A 36 2.63 -2.04 20.98
N ASP A 37 3.55 -1.08 20.96
CA ASP A 37 3.44 0.23 21.62
C ASP A 37 2.54 1.24 20.90
N TYR A 38 2.02 0.91 19.71
CA TYR A 38 1.23 1.83 18.89
C TYR A 38 -0.16 1.29 18.62
N THR A 39 -1.07 2.19 18.24
CA THR A 39 -2.47 1.83 17.94
C THR A 39 -2.69 1.46 16.47
N THR A 40 -1.69 1.69 15.62
CA THR A 40 -1.76 1.45 14.18
C THR A 40 -1.97 -0.04 13.87
N MET A 41 -3.08 -0.30 13.17
CA MET A 41 -3.50 -1.63 12.74
C MET A 41 -3.23 -1.82 11.24
N ILE A 42 -2.90 -3.03 10.83
CA ILE A 42 -2.61 -3.39 9.44
C ILE A 42 -3.26 -4.72 9.07
N ASP A 43 -3.63 -4.88 7.80
CA ASP A 43 -4.08 -6.16 7.27
C ASP A 43 -2.97 -7.23 7.40
N PRO A 44 -3.28 -8.44 7.93
CA PRO A 44 -2.28 -9.50 8.12
C PRO A 44 -1.64 -10.00 6.82
N SER A 45 -2.30 -9.89 5.66
CA SER A 45 -1.72 -10.30 4.38
C SER A 45 -0.73 -9.27 3.85
N ALA A 46 -1.05 -7.98 3.98
CA ALA A 46 -0.13 -6.90 3.67
C ALA A 46 1.12 -6.93 4.57
N LEU A 47 0.94 -7.18 5.87
CA LEU A 47 2.06 -7.33 6.80
C LEU A 47 2.97 -8.50 6.40
N ARG A 48 2.41 -9.65 6.05
CA ARG A 48 3.19 -10.81 5.58
C ARG A 48 3.94 -10.50 4.29
N LEU A 49 3.33 -9.77 3.35
CA LEU A 49 3.98 -9.35 2.11
C LEU A 49 5.14 -8.39 2.40
N ALA A 50 4.93 -7.38 3.25
CA ALA A 50 5.99 -6.47 3.67
C ALA A 50 7.16 -7.22 4.32
N MET A 51 6.88 -8.14 5.23
CA MET A 51 7.91 -8.99 5.86
C MET A 51 8.65 -9.84 4.82
N SER A 52 8.00 -10.29 3.74
CA SER A 52 8.67 -11.07 2.70
C SER A 52 9.76 -10.25 1.98
N TYR A 53 9.49 -8.97 1.67
CA TYR A 53 10.52 -8.06 1.15
C TYR A 53 11.63 -7.82 2.16
N GLY A 54 11.27 -7.66 3.45
CA GLY A 54 12.27 -7.54 4.52
C GLY A 54 13.15 -8.78 4.64
N LYS A 55 12.62 -9.99 4.38
CA LYS A 55 13.36 -11.26 4.40
C LYS A 55 14.24 -11.46 3.16
N SER A 56 13.86 -10.92 2.00
CA SER A 56 14.56 -11.18 0.73
C SER A 56 15.95 -10.53 0.64
N GLY A 57 16.28 -9.59 1.52
CA GLY A 57 17.61 -8.98 1.56
C GLY A 57 17.80 -7.97 2.70
N ASN A 58 19.06 -7.71 3.03
CA ASN A 58 19.46 -6.73 4.05
C ASN A 58 19.71 -5.31 3.49
N THR A 59 19.42 -5.08 2.20
CA THR A 59 19.72 -3.80 1.53
C THR A 59 18.67 -2.72 1.84
N THR A 60 19.04 -1.46 1.61
CA THR A 60 18.11 -0.32 1.70
C THR A 60 16.95 -0.43 0.72
N LYS A 61 17.17 -1.04 -0.46
CA LYS A 61 16.13 -1.24 -1.48
C LYS A 61 15.03 -2.18 -0.97
N GLU A 62 15.41 -3.28 -0.33
CA GLU A 62 14.47 -4.28 0.19
C GLU A 62 13.72 -3.71 1.40
N MET A 63 14.40 -2.90 2.21
CA MET A 63 13.75 -2.13 3.28
C MET A 63 12.74 -1.13 2.72
N GLY A 64 13.10 -0.43 1.64
CA GLY A 64 12.22 0.51 0.96
C GLY A 64 10.94 -0.16 0.46
N LYS A 65 11.06 -1.36 -0.13
CA LYS A 65 9.90 -2.16 -0.55
C LYS A 65 9.02 -2.55 0.65
N MET A 66 9.62 -3.03 1.73
CA MET A 66 8.88 -3.36 2.96
C MET A 66 8.12 -2.14 3.51
N VAL A 67 8.79 -0.99 3.65
CA VAL A 67 8.16 0.26 4.10
C VAL A 67 7.04 0.70 3.16
N ALA A 68 7.27 0.67 1.85
CA ALA A 68 6.28 1.05 0.85
C ALA A 68 5.02 0.16 0.93
N THR A 69 5.17 -1.16 1.06
CA THR A 69 4.04 -2.08 1.21
C THR A 69 3.25 -1.82 2.49
N ILE A 70 3.92 -1.48 3.60
CA ILE A 70 3.22 -1.10 4.83
C ILE A 70 2.42 0.18 4.59
N MET A 71 3.02 1.20 3.98
CA MET A 71 2.35 2.47 3.71
C MET A 71 1.14 2.31 2.78
N GLU A 72 1.26 1.50 1.73
CA GLU A 72 0.17 1.19 0.79
C GLU A 72 -0.99 0.42 1.45
N ALA A 73 -0.71 -0.28 2.55
CA ALA A 73 -1.74 -0.96 3.33
C ALA A 73 -2.46 -0.04 4.33
N LEU A 74 -1.82 1.06 4.71
CA LEU A 74 -2.38 2.03 5.66
C LEU A 74 -3.10 3.19 4.96
N TRP A 75 -2.65 3.56 3.76
CA TRP A 75 -3.09 4.75 3.07
C TRP A 75 -3.25 4.52 1.57
N ASP A 76 -4.26 5.16 1.00
CA ASP A 76 -4.39 5.23 -0.45
C ASP A 76 -3.40 6.24 -1.06
N LYS A 77 -3.35 6.24 -2.39
CA LYS A 77 -2.46 7.13 -3.16
C LYS A 77 -2.77 8.61 -2.96
N ALA A 78 -4.06 8.98 -2.87
CA ALA A 78 -4.47 10.38 -2.74
C ALA A 78 -4.04 10.96 -1.39
N PHE A 79 -4.18 10.17 -0.32
CA PHE A 79 -3.67 10.46 1.00
C PHE A 79 -2.15 10.64 0.95
N MET A 80 -1.40 9.64 0.45
CA MET A 80 0.06 9.72 0.41
C MET A 80 0.58 10.89 -0.43
N ALA A 81 -0.11 11.26 -1.51
CA ALA A 81 0.25 12.41 -2.34
C ALA A 81 0.02 13.77 -1.66
N SER A 82 -0.94 13.83 -0.73
CA SER A 82 -1.37 15.07 -0.06
C SER A 82 -0.65 15.34 1.26
N TYR A 83 0.06 14.36 1.80
CA TYR A 83 0.75 14.44 3.08
C TYR A 83 2.28 14.52 2.94
N SER A 84 2.94 14.88 4.04
CA SER A 84 4.41 14.92 4.17
C SER A 84 4.86 14.20 5.44
N LEU A 85 6.17 13.95 5.57
CA LEU A 85 6.71 13.32 6.77
C LEU A 85 6.56 14.19 8.03
N SER A 86 6.76 15.51 7.91
CA SER A 86 6.96 16.42 9.05
C SER A 86 5.97 17.58 9.12
N GLY A 87 5.14 17.80 8.10
CA GLY A 87 4.25 18.96 8.04
C GLY A 87 4.97 20.27 7.67
N ARG A 88 6.29 20.22 7.41
CA ARG A 88 7.11 21.40 7.14
C ARG A 88 7.31 21.57 5.65
N LYS A 89 7.46 22.83 5.22
CA LYS A 89 7.91 23.15 3.87
C LYS A 89 9.37 22.76 3.67
N ALA A 90 9.70 22.37 2.44
CA ALA A 90 11.08 22.26 2.04
C ALA A 90 11.75 23.64 2.05
N PRO A 91 13.02 23.78 2.48
CA PRO A 91 13.72 25.05 2.45
C PRO A 91 13.73 25.70 1.05
N SER A 92 13.81 24.90 -0.01
CA SER A 92 13.73 25.37 -1.41
C SER A 92 12.40 26.06 -1.71
N ASP A 93 11.29 25.55 -1.18
CA ASP A 93 9.94 26.12 -1.42
C ASP A 93 9.70 27.38 -0.57
N MET A 94 10.48 27.60 0.48
CA MET A 94 10.44 28.85 1.26
C MET A 94 11.11 30.02 0.53
N ASN A 95 12.04 29.71 -0.39
CA ASN A 95 12.75 30.69 -1.21
C ASN A 95 12.04 30.98 -2.54
N ASP A 96 11.15 30.09 -2.98
CA ASP A 96 10.35 30.26 -4.20
C ASP A 96 9.14 31.19 -3.93
N PRO A 97 8.99 32.32 -4.64
CA PRO A 97 7.93 33.31 -4.39
C PRO A 97 6.50 32.76 -4.54
N ILE A 98 6.30 31.76 -5.39
CA ILE A 98 5.00 31.15 -5.68
C ILE A 98 4.72 30.08 -4.63
N LYS A 99 5.66 29.15 -4.45
CA LYS A 99 5.48 28.03 -3.52
C LYS A 99 5.50 28.45 -2.06
N LYS A 100 6.13 29.58 -1.72
CA LYS A 100 6.10 30.16 -0.37
C LYS A 100 4.68 30.50 0.10
N LYS A 101 3.78 30.87 -0.81
CA LYS A 101 2.39 31.23 -0.48
C LYS A 101 1.47 30.02 -0.31
N LEU A 102 1.80 28.87 -0.93
CA LEU A 102 0.99 27.65 -0.81
C LEU A 102 1.02 27.12 0.64
N PRO A 103 -0.05 26.51 1.17
CA PRO A 103 0.03 25.90 2.49
C PRO A 103 1.04 24.73 2.50
N ALA A 104 1.67 24.48 3.66
CA ALA A 104 2.46 23.27 3.84
C ALA A 104 1.56 22.04 3.82
N LYS A 105 2.01 20.93 3.22
CA LYS A 105 1.29 19.66 3.33
C LYS A 105 1.25 19.21 4.79
N PRO A 106 0.11 18.70 5.29
CA PRO A 106 0.03 18.16 6.65
C PRO A 106 1.02 17.00 6.86
N ALA A 107 1.37 16.75 8.13
CA ALA A 107 2.20 15.60 8.51
C ALA A 107 1.35 14.32 8.55
N ILE A 108 1.92 13.18 8.15
CA ILE A 108 1.28 11.87 8.38
C ILE A 108 1.05 11.63 9.89
N PRO A 109 0.04 10.84 10.27
CA PRO A 109 -0.24 10.53 11.67
C PRO A 109 1.00 10.01 12.41
N ALA A 110 1.31 10.63 13.55
CA ALA A 110 2.54 10.33 14.30
C ALA A 110 2.58 8.88 14.81
N ASP A 111 1.42 8.34 15.25
CA ASP A 111 1.29 6.94 15.69
C ASP A 111 1.72 5.97 14.58
N ALA A 112 1.14 6.11 13.38
CA ALA A 112 1.46 5.27 12.23
C ALA A 112 2.91 5.43 11.77
N ARG A 113 3.42 6.67 11.67
CA ARG A 113 4.82 6.92 11.34
C ARG A 113 5.75 6.19 12.31
N ASN A 114 5.53 6.36 13.60
CA ASN A 114 6.40 5.77 14.62
C ASN A 114 6.25 4.23 14.66
N ALA A 115 5.05 3.69 14.43
CA ALA A 115 4.83 2.26 14.30
C ALA A 115 5.61 1.65 13.13
N ILE A 116 5.61 2.30 11.96
CA ILE A 116 6.41 1.87 10.78
C ILE A 116 7.90 1.84 11.11
N ILE A 117 8.40 2.90 11.76
CA ILE A 117 9.82 3.03 12.12
C ILE A 117 10.22 1.91 13.09
N GLN A 118 9.47 1.73 14.19
CA GLN A 118 9.81 0.75 15.21
C GLN A 118 9.67 -0.68 14.70
N PHE A 119 8.62 -0.97 13.94
CA PHE A 119 8.48 -2.26 13.27
C PHE A 119 9.68 -2.55 12.36
N THR A 120 10.06 -1.59 11.51
CA THR A 120 11.17 -1.76 10.56
C THR A 120 12.50 -1.98 11.27
N MET A 121 12.78 -1.21 12.33
CA MET A 121 13.97 -1.33 13.16
C MET A 121 14.03 -2.70 13.87
N LYS A 122 12.97 -3.07 14.58
CA LYS A 122 12.85 -4.34 15.31
C LYS A 122 12.96 -5.54 14.35
N PHE A 123 12.35 -5.45 13.18
CA PHE A 123 12.43 -6.47 12.15
C PHE A 123 13.87 -6.62 11.63
N ARG A 124 14.58 -5.52 11.35
CA ARG A 124 15.97 -5.53 10.88
C ARG A 124 16.91 -6.13 11.93
N GLU A 125 16.75 -5.74 13.18
CA GLU A 125 17.50 -6.30 14.30
C GLU A 125 17.25 -7.81 14.44
N THR A 126 15.99 -8.23 14.49
CA THR A 126 15.62 -9.63 14.70
C THR A 126 16.02 -10.52 13.52
N LYS A 127 15.80 -10.06 12.29
CA LYS A 127 15.96 -10.91 11.10
C LYS A 127 17.39 -10.91 10.54
N HIS A 128 18.10 -9.79 10.67
CA HIS A 128 19.41 -9.58 10.05
C HIS A 128 20.52 -9.27 11.06
N ASN A 129 20.23 -9.28 12.36
CA ASN A 129 21.16 -8.88 13.42
C ASN A 129 21.77 -7.48 13.18
N MET A 130 20.96 -6.58 12.62
CA MET A 130 21.39 -5.24 12.20
C MET A 130 20.54 -4.18 12.89
N ARG A 131 21.17 -3.46 13.82
CA ARG A 131 20.55 -2.31 14.48
C ARG A 131 20.71 -1.07 13.59
N ILE A 132 19.60 -0.48 13.20
CA ILE A 132 19.58 0.74 12.38
C ILE A 132 18.93 1.89 13.17
N PRO A 133 19.38 3.14 12.99
CA PRO A 133 18.72 4.29 13.59
C PRO A 133 17.40 4.61 12.88
N ALA A 134 16.46 5.24 13.59
CA ALA A 134 15.19 5.71 13.03
C ALA A 134 15.39 6.65 11.82
N THR A 135 16.51 7.38 11.79
CA THR A 135 16.92 8.26 10.69
C THR A 135 17.15 7.50 9.38
N THR A 136 17.31 6.17 9.39
CA THR A 136 17.42 5.35 8.17
C THR A 136 16.04 5.03 7.58
N VAL A 137 14.98 4.99 8.38
CA VAL A 137 13.62 4.65 7.92
C VAL A 137 12.87 5.89 7.40
N ASN A 138 13.06 7.04 8.05
CA ASN A 138 12.42 8.30 7.66
C ASN A 138 12.59 8.66 6.17
N PRO A 139 13.79 8.57 5.56
CA PRO A 139 13.97 8.83 4.13
C PRO A 139 13.15 7.91 3.23
N LEU A 140 12.92 6.66 3.62
CA LEU A 140 12.11 5.71 2.84
C LEU A 140 10.63 6.10 2.84
N ILE A 141 10.12 6.55 3.99
CA ILE A 141 8.77 7.08 4.11
C ILE A 141 8.62 8.33 3.24
N SER A 142 9.55 9.29 3.38
CA SER A 142 9.56 10.51 2.56
C SER A 142 9.62 10.21 1.07
N GLN A 143 10.45 9.26 0.66
CA GLN A 143 10.58 8.86 -0.74
C GLN A 143 9.27 8.29 -1.29
N LYS A 144 8.56 7.47 -0.52
CA LYS A 144 7.25 6.94 -0.93
C LYS A 144 6.22 8.06 -1.11
N LEU A 145 6.11 8.97 -0.15
CA LEU A 145 5.20 10.13 -0.26
C LEU A 145 5.52 10.99 -1.49
N LEU A 146 6.81 11.23 -1.76
CA LEU A 146 7.25 11.98 -2.93
C LEU A 146 6.90 11.27 -4.25
N THR A 147 7.08 9.95 -4.31
CA THR A 147 6.71 9.14 -5.48
C THR A 147 5.22 9.23 -5.77
N GLU A 148 4.37 9.11 -4.75
CA GLU A 148 2.91 9.24 -4.93
C GLU A 148 2.49 10.64 -5.34
N HIS A 149 3.07 11.67 -4.71
CA HIS A 149 2.83 13.06 -5.11
C HIS A 149 3.18 13.30 -6.58
N SER A 150 4.35 12.82 -7.02
CA SER A 150 4.81 12.96 -8.40
C SER A 150 3.91 12.22 -9.38
N SER A 151 3.44 11.03 -8.99
CA SER A 151 2.54 10.19 -9.80
C SER A 151 1.17 10.84 -9.98
N VAL A 152 0.56 11.35 -8.91
CA VAL A 152 -0.73 12.05 -8.97
C VAL A 152 -0.61 13.34 -9.77
N LYS A 153 0.46 14.13 -9.56
CA LYS A 153 0.69 15.34 -10.35
C LYS A 153 0.80 15.04 -11.85
N LYS A 154 1.50 13.96 -12.22
CA LYS A 154 1.62 13.54 -13.62
C LYS A 154 0.28 13.13 -14.22
N ALA A 155 -0.56 12.42 -13.46
CA ALA A 155 -1.88 12.02 -13.93
C ALA A 155 -2.78 13.23 -14.23
N LEU A 156 -2.82 14.21 -13.33
CA LEU A 156 -3.61 15.44 -13.52
C LEU A 156 -3.16 16.25 -14.74
N ASN A 157 -1.86 16.43 -14.91
CA ASN A 157 -1.31 17.16 -16.06
C ASN A 157 -1.59 16.45 -17.40
N ASN A 158 -1.73 15.12 -17.39
CA ASN A 158 -2.05 14.36 -18.60
C ASN A 158 -3.55 14.45 -18.94
N GLU A 159 -4.44 14.51 -17.94
CA GLU A 159 -5.89 14.67 -18.16
C GLU A 159 -6.21 16.08 -18.71
N GLU A 160 -5.59 17.13 -18.15
CA GLU A 160 -5.77 18.52 -18.62
C GLU A 160 -5.31 18.72 -20.08
N SER A 161 -4.35 17.92 -20.55
CA SER A 161 -3.85 17.98 -21.94
C SER A 161 -4.72 17.26 -22.98
N VAL A 162 -5.72 16.49 -22.55
CA VAL A 162 -6.63 15.77 -23.47
C VAL A 162 -7.90 16.60 -23.74
N ASP A 163 -8.35 17.39 -22.78
CA ASP A 163 -9.57 18.21 -22.90
C ASP A 163 -9.39 19.48 -23.76
N GLU A 164 -8.15 19.91 -24.03
CA GLU A 164 -7.86 21.06 -24.94
C GLU A 164 -7.72 20.65 -26.42
N ALA A 165 -7.90 19.38 -26.76
CA ALA A 165 -7.67 18.83 -28.09
C ALA A 165 -8.95 18.39 -28.85
N GLU A 166 -10.15 18.69 -28.34
CA GLU A 166 -11.43 18.45 -29.04
C GLU A 166 -12.01 19.72 -29.71
#